data_AF-A0A553P7L4-F1
#
_entry.id   AF-A0A553P7L4-F1
#
_cell.length_a   1.000
_cell.length_b   1.000
_cell.length_c   1.000
_cell.angle_alpha   90.00
_cell.angle_beta   90.00
_cell.angle_gamma   90.00
#
_symmetry.space_group_name_H-M   'P 1'
#
loop_
_entity.id
_entity.type
_entity.pdbx_description
1 polymer ?
#
loop_
_entity_poly.entity_id
_entity_poly.type
_entity_poly.pdbx_seq_one_letter_code
_entity_poly.pdbx_strand_id
1 'polypeptide(L)'
;MFLARLPPRGRRLTSSPWSSLLPSCAIHTSSSLDKDSAGRYKVTVNRTRPLTYEMSFRPDDIMHKKGFNSFNTAQLENTFLTKEEIGQDLPHKMFLEDVFIRRFMYGTWPEALESTVLVKRQHNLIRIAAIINPRMRTQFVYFLIGYTEELLSFWLKCPVRVELQVAEKEDVVYKYI
;
A
#
# COMPACT_ATOMS: atom_id res chain seq x y z
N MET A 1 17.48 52.37 37.04
CA MET A 1 16.33 52.18 36.12
C MET A 1 15.56 50.94 36.58
N PHE A 2 14.32 51.15 37.01
CA PHE A 2 13.33 50.19 37.50
C PHE A 2 13.15 48.98 36.53
N LEU A 3 13.22 47.73 37.01
CA LEU A 3 12.13 46.82 37.46
C LEU A 3 11.14 46.44 36.33
N ALA A 4 10.72 45.18 36.11
CA ALA A 4 10.58 44.07 37.05
C ALA A 4 10.62 42.68 36.39
N ARG A 5 11.21 41.73 37.12
CA ARG A 5 10.98 40.28 36.99
C ARG A 5 9.65 39.92 37.67
N LEU A 6 8.87 39.07 36.99
CA LEU A 6 7.87 38.06 37.43
C LEU A 6 6.99 38.31 38.68
N PRO A 7 5.70 37.91 38.65
CA PRO A 7 5.04 37.40 39.84
C PRO A 7 5.17 35.86 39.95
N PRO A 8 5.42 35.31 41.15
CA PRO A 8 5.33 33.88 41.44
C PRO A 8 3.95 33.48 42.00
N ARG A 9 3.63 32.19 41.79
CA ARG A 9 2.79 31.28 42.60
C ARG A 9 1.52 31.81 43.29
N GLY A 10 0.38 31.25 42.87
CA GLY A 10 -0.52 30.54 43.79
C GLY A 10 -2.01 30.85 43.70
N ARG A 11 -2.79 29.94 43.10
CA ARG A 11 -4.07 29.52 43.72
C ARG A 11 -4.14 28.00 43.76
N ARG A 12 -4.52 27.53 44.94
CA ARG A 12 -4.56 26.15 45.39
C ARG A 12 -5.62 25.40 44.60
N LEU A 13 -5.27 24.26 44.02
CA LEU A 13 -6.24 23.21 43.70
C LEU A 13 -6.60 22.53 45.02
N THR A 14 -7.49 23.16 45.79
CA THR A 14 -8.16 22.49 46.91
C THR A 14 -9.46 21.87 46.40
N SER A 15 -9.38 20.55 46.26
CA SER A 15 -10.41 19.56 46.57
C SER A 15 -11.83 19.76 46.02
N SER A 16 -12.17 18.88 45.09
CA SER A 16 -13.28 17.95 45.30
C SER A 16 -12.89 16.59 44.68
N PRO A 17 -12.76 15.49 45.44
CA PRO A 17 -12.39 14.19 44.88
C PRO A 17 -13.50 13.54 44.05
N TRP A 18 -14.75 14.03 44.13
CA TRP A 18 -15.93 13.32 43.60
C TRP A 18 -16.98 14.24 42.94
N SER A 19 -16.58 15.04 41.95
CA SER A 19 -17.57 15.67 41.06
C SER A 19 -17.10 15.64 39.61
N SER A 20 -18.00 15.15 38.76
CA SER A 20 -17.95 15.06 37.30
C SER A 20 -17.08 13.97 36.67
N LEU A 21 -17.47 12.69 36.86
CA LEU A 21 -17.39 11.68 35.80
C LEU A 21 -18.44 11.96 34.70
N LEU A 22 -18.62 13.23 34.31
CA LEU A 22 -19.39 13.59 33.14
C LEU A 22 -18.38 13.70 31.99
N PRO A 23 -18.52 12.94 30.90
CA PRO A 23 -17.74 13.23 29.71
C PRO A 23 -18.07 14.66 29.30
N SER A 24 -17.12 15.58 29.49
CA SER A 24 -17.24 16.92 28.93
C SER A 24 -17.24 16.74 27.42
N CYS A 25 -18.41 16.79 26.81
CA CYS A 25 -18.56 16.91 25.36
C CYS A 25 -18.06 18.31 24.98
N ALA A 26 -16.74 18.45 24.84
CA ALA A 26 -16.13 19.67 24.37
C ALA A 26 -16.28 19.69 22.84
N ILE A 27 -17.10 20.61 22.34
CA ILE A 27 -17.19 20.88 20.90
C ILE A 27 -15.89 21.56 20.49
N HIS A 28 -15.09 20.90 19.66
CA HIS A 28 -13.89 21.47 19.09
C HIS A 28 -14.27 22.57 18.08
N THR A 29 -14.14 23.85 18.46
CA THR A 29 -14.53 25.00 17.63
C THR A 29 -13.45 25.43 16.63
N SER A 30 -12.24 24.86 16.69
CA SER A 30 -11.21 25.06 15.67
C SER A 30 -11.48 24.22 14.43
N SER A 31 -11.18 24.75 13.23
CA SER A 31 -11.22 23.98 11.99
C SER A 31 -10.31 22.74 12.11
N SER A 32 -10.83 21.53 11.80
CA SER A 32 -9.99 20.35 11.68
C SER A 32 -8.98 20.58 10.55
N LEU A 33 -7.70 20.40 10.85
CA LEU A 33 -6.66 20.46 9.82
C LEU A 33 -6.51 19.07 9.20
N ASP A 34 -7.40 18.74 8.26
CA ASP A 34 -7.42 17.45 7.58
C ASP A 34 -6.33 17.38 6.50
N LYS A 35 -5.11 17.10 6.93
CA LYS A 35 -3.98 16.82 6.04
C LYS A 35 -4.17 15.46 5.37
N ASP A 36 -4.33 15.47 4.06
CA ASP A 36 -4.34 14.24 3.26
C ASP A 36 -3.00 13.50 3.36
N SER A 37 -3.09 12.28 3.90
CA SER A 37 -1.98 11.37 4.22
C SER A 37 -1.96 10.12 3.36
N ALA A 38 -2.97 9.91 2.51
CA ALA A 38 -3.09 8.70 1.71
C ALA A 38 -1.97 8.63 0.66
N GLY A 39 -1.24 7.51 0.63
CA GLY A 39 -0.17 7.29 -0.36
C GLY A 39 0.96 8.32 -0.32
N ARG A 40 1.14 9.04 0.79
CA ARG A 40 2.15 10.10 0.95
C ARG A 40 3.13 9.73 2.06
N TYR A 41 4.41 9.61 1.72
CA TYR A 41 5.46 9.39 2.70
C TYR A 41 5.94 10.71 3.32
N LYS A 42 6.10 10.73 4.64
CA LYS A 42 6.62 11.88 5.38
C LYS A 42 8.14 11.97 5.19
N VAL A 43 8.62 13.18 4.92
CA VAL A 43 10.04 13.52 4.79
C VAL A 43 10.76 13.26 6.11
N THR A 44 11.92 12.62 6.05
CA THR A 44 12.79 12.38 7.20
C THR A 44 13.78 13.54 7.35
N VAL A 45 14.23 13.80 8.59
CA VAL A 45 15.14 14.93 8.87
C VAL A 45 16.44 14.81 8.06
N ASN A 46 16.99 13.60 8.01
CA ASN A 46 18.30 13.34 7.40
C ASN A 46 18.20 12.79 5.97
N ARG A 47 17.00 12.76 5.37
CA ARG A 47 16.74 12.16 4.06
C ARG A 47 17.32 10.75 3.90
N THR A 48 17.15 9.91 4.90
CA THR A 48 17.78 8.59 4.94
C THR A 48 16.92 7.50 4.30
N ARG A 49 15.63 7.75 4.08
CA ARG A 49 14.71 6.72 3.60
C ARG A 49 14.72 6.63 2.07
N PRO A 50 15.18 5.52 1.48
CA PRO A 50 15.05 5.32 0.04
C PRO A 50 13.59 5.04 -0.33
N LEU A 51 13.15 5.61 -1.45
CA LEU A 51 11.85 5.32 -2.06
C LEU A 51 12.04 4.84 -3.50
N THR A 52 11.24 3.85 -3.86
CA THR A 52 11.10 3.40 -5.24
C THR A 52 10.22 4.38 -6.04
N TYR A 53 10.27 4.28 -7.35
CA TYR A 53 9.47 5.13 -8.26
C TYR A 53 7.99 5.18 -7.86
N GLU A 54 7.36 4.01 -7.69
CA GLU A 54 5.94 3.86 -7.33
C GLU A 54 5.58 4.50 -5.98
N MET A 55 6.48 4.41 -5.00
CA MET A 55 6.30 5.00 -3.67
C MET A 55 6.52 6.51 -3.67
N SER A 56 7.32 7.03 -4.60
CA SER A 56 7.80 8.41 -4.60
C SER A 56 6.72 9.43 -5.02
N PHE A 57 5.76 9.01 -5.84
CA PHE A 57 4.71 9.86 -6.41
C PHE A 57 3.37 9.71 -5.68
N ARG A 58 2.63 10.82 -5.61
CA ARG A 58 1.35 10.90 -4.88
C ARG A 58 0.26 10.14 -5.64
N PRO A 59 -0.87 9.79 -4.97
CA PRO A 59 -2.03 9.24 -5.67
C PRO A 59 -2.54 10.18 -6.78
N ASP A 60 -2.44 11.48 -6.58
CA ASP A 60 -2.87 12.50 -7.56
C ASP A 60 -2.05 12.48 -8.87
N ASP A 61 -0.84 11.91 -8.84
CA ASP A 61 0.05 11.78 -10.00
C ASP A 61 -0.20 10.50 -10.82
N ILE A 62 -1.22 9.70 -10.46
CA ILE A 62 -1.62 8.52 -11.26
C ILE A 62 -2.09 9.00 -12.63
N MET A 63 -1.71 8.27 -13.69
CA MET A 63 -1.85 8.62 -15.12
C MET A 63 -0.94 9.72 -15.65
N HIS A 64 -0.37 10.57 -14.79
CA HIS A 64 0.57 11.61 -15.22
C HIS A 64 2.03 11.16 -15.12
N LYS A 65 2.40 10.63 -13.95
CA LYS A 65 3.77 10.16 -13.68
C LYS A 65 3.80 8.66 -13.46
N LYS A 66 2.80 8.10 -12.76
CA LYS A 66 2.74 6.66 -12.49
C LYS A 66 1.53 5.99 -13.12
N GLY A 67 1.69 4.73 -13.49
CA GLY A 67 0.65 3.90 -14.09
C GLY A 67 -0.24 3.23 -13.04
N PHE A 68 -0.99 2.22 -13.49
CA PHE A 68 -1.70 1.29 -12.62
C PHE A 68 -0.89 0.02 -12.37
N ASN A 69 -1.06 -0.56 -11.17
CA ASN A 69 -0.38 -1.82 -10.80
C ASN A 69 -1.20 -3.07 -11.17
N SER A 70 -2.44 -2.88 -11.60
CA SER A 70 -3.35 -3.95 -12.02
C SER A 70 -4.03 -3.52 -13.31
N PHE A 71 -3.95 -4.36 -14.34
CA PHE A 71 -4.61 -4.14 -15.63
C PHE A 71 -5.64 -5.23 -15.86
N ASN A 72 -6.91 -4.84 -15.97
CA ASN A 72 -8.05 -5.71 -16.27
C ASN A 72 -9.10 -4.94 -17.10
N THR A 73 -10.11 -5.65 -17.59
CA THR A 73 -11.22 -5.07 -18.39
C THR A 73 -12.51 -4.89 -17.60
N ALA A 74 -12.52 -5.28 -16.33
CA ALA A 74 -13.72 -5.31 -15.49
C ALA A 74 -14.16 -3.91 -15.02
N GLN A 75 -13.23 -2.95 -15.01
CA GLN A 75 -13.49 -1.58 -14.60
C GLN A 75 -13.85 -0.64 -15.77
N LEU A 76 -14.07 -1.19 -16.97
CA LEU A 76 -14.55 -0.43 -18.12
C LEU A 76 -16.05 -0.16 -18.01
N GLU A 77 -16.52 0.95 -18.58
CA GLU A 77 -17.91 1.44 -18.50
C GLU A 77 -18.94 0.35 -18.85
N ASN A 78 -18.71 -0.40 -19.93
CA ASN A 78 -19.61 -1.45 -20.40
C ASN A 78 -19.56 -2.75 -19.57
N THR A 79 -18.53 -2.93 -18.74
CA THR A 79 -18.29 -4.16 -17.99
C THR A 79 -18.56 -4.00 -16.49
N PHE A 80 -18.64 -2.75 -16.00
CA PHE A 80 -18.69 -2.44 -14.57
C PHE A 80 -19.92 -3.01 -13.85
N LEU A 81 -21.07 -3.03 -14.55
CA LEU A 81 -22.34 -3.58 -14.03
C LEU A 81 -22.63 -4.99 -14.53
N THR A 82 -21.70 -5.59 -15.27
CA THR A 82 -21.86 -6.95 -15.75
C THR A 82 -21.71 -7.90 -14.57
N LYS A 83 -22.81 -8.56 -14.23
CA LYS A 83 -22.83 -9.63 -13.26
C LYS A 83 -22.50 -10.93 -13.97
N GLU A 84 -21.62 -11.73 -13.36
CA GLU A 84 -21.49 -13.12 -13.75
C GLU A 84 -22.80 -13.86 -13.45
N GLU A 85 -22.98 -15.04 -14.05
CA GLU A 85 -24.19 -15.88 -13.87
C GLU A 85 -24.48 -16.22 -12.39
N ILE A 86 -23.44 -16.18 -11.54
CA ILE A 86 -23.48 -16.43 -10.10
C ILE A 86 -23.97 -15.19 -9.31
N GLY A 87 -24.23 -14.06 -9.99
CA GLY A 87 -24.74 -12.82 -9.41
C GLY A 87 -23.68 -11.94 -8.74
N GLN A 88 -22.39 -12.27 -8.85
CA GLN A 88 -21.29 -11.44 -8.36
C GLN A 88 -20.90 -10.38 -9.39
N ASP A 89 -20.60 -9.17 -8.90
CA ASP A 89 -20.06 -8.10 -9.74
C ASP A 89 -18.64 -8.46 -10.19
N LEU A 90 -18.42 -8.47 -11.51
CA LEU A 90 -17.10 -8.74 -12.10
C LEU A 90 -15.96 -7.88 -11.53
N PRO A 91 -16.11 -6.55 -11.34
CA PRO A 91 -15.02 -5.73 -10.78
C PRO A 91 -14.68 -6.12 -9.35
N HIS A 92 -15.67 -6.51 -8.54
CA HIS A 92 -15.45 -6.93 -7.16
C HIS A 92 -14.63 -8.23 -7.09
N LYS A 93 -14.99 -9.23 -7.91
CA LYS A 93 -14.25 -10.49 -8.01
C LYS A 93 -12.80 -10.27 -8.42
N MET A 94 -12.57 -9.51 -9.50
CA MET A 94 -11.24 -9.20 -10.02
C MET A 94 -10.36 -8.48 -8.98
N PHE A 95 -10.96 -7.56 -8.22
CA PHE A 95 -10.29 -6.85 -7.14
C PHE A 95 -9.87 -7.79 -6.00
N LEU A 96 -10.77 -8.67 -5.55
CA LEU A 96 -10.47 -9.64 -4.49
C LEU A 96 -9.33 -10.58 -4.90
N GLU A 97 -9.38 -11.09 -6.13
CA GLU A 97 -8.32 -11.92 -6.69
C GLU A 97 -6.97 -11.16 -6.75
N ASP A 98 -6.96 -9.89 -7.18
CA ASP A 98 -5.74 -9.09 -7.23
C ASP A 98 -5.14 -8.86 -5.84
N VAL A 99 -5.97 -8.52 -4.86
CA VAL A 99 -5.54 -8.34 -3.47
C VAL A 99 -5.01 -9.66 -2.91
N PHE A 100 -5.67 -10.78 -3.21
CA PHE A 100 -5.21 -12.11 -2.82
C PHE A 100 -3.85 -12.43 -3.44
N ILE A 101 -3.70 -12.30 -4.76
CA ILE A 101 -2.44 -12.56 -5.47
C ILE A 101 -1.31 -11.74 -4.87
N ARG A 102 -1.52 -10.45 -4.60
CA ARG A 102 -0.48 -9.61 -3.98
C ARG A 102 -0.09 -10.10 -2.60
N ARG A 103 -1.06 -10.39 -1.73
CA ARG A 103 -0.79 -10.92 -0.37
C ARG A 103 -0.09 -12.26 -0.42
N PHE A 104 -0.50 -13.14 -1.33
CA PHE A 104 0.12 -14.43 -1.56
C PHE A 104 1.58 -14.26 -2.00
N MET A 105 1.85 -13.43 -3.01
CA MET A 105 3.21 -13.15 -3.47
C MET A 105 4.10 -12.59 -2.36
N TYR A 106 3.63 -11.63 -1.56
CA TYR A 106 4.40 -11.12 -0.41
C TYR A 106 4.64 -12.16 0.68
N GLY A 107 3.75 -13.14 0.85
CA GLY A 107 3.93 -14.22 1.81
C GLY A 107 4.88 -15.32 1.30
N THR A 108 4.79 -15.67 0.02
CA THR A 108 5.58 -16.75 -0.59
C THR A 108 7.02 -16.33 -0.91
N TRP A 109 7.24 -15.04 -1.20
CA TRP A 109 8.54 -14.47 -1.56
C TRP A 109 9.08 -13.58 -0.42
N PRO A 110 9.62 -14.16 0.68
CA PRO A 110 10.02 -13.41 1.86
C PRO A 110 11.21 -12.50 1.56
N GLU A 111 11.04 -11.18 1.77
CA GLU A 111 12.06 -10.14 1.59
C GLU A 111 12.76 -10.10 0.22
N ALA A 112 12.21 -10.82 -0.77
CA ALA A 112 12.78 -10.88 -2.11
C ALA A 112 12.27 -9.77 -3.01
N LEU A 113 11.02 -9.34 -2.79
CA LEU A 113 10.32 -8.37 -3.63
C LEU A 113 10.75 -6.95 -3.26
N GLU A 114 11.45 -6.28 -4.17
CA GLU A 114 11.90 -4.89 -3.97
C GLU A 114 10.85 -3.86 -4.44
N SER A 115 9.99 -4.25 -5.39
CA SER A 115 8.92 -3.40 -5.94
C SER A 115 7.53 -3.96 -5.66
N THR A 116 6.49 -3.16 -5.91
CA THR A 116 5.11 -3.63 -5.85
C THR A 116 4.80 -4.60 -6.97
N VAL A 117 4.14 -5.70 -6.65
CA VAL A 117 3.74 -6.72 -7.64
C VAL A 117 2.74 -6.12 -8.64
N LEU A 118 3.03 -6.32 -9.93
CA LEU A 118 2.19 -5.91 -11.04
C LEU A 118 1.36 -7.10 -11.53
N VAL A 119 0.05 -6.90 -11.69
CA VAL A 119 -0.85 -7.95 -12.20
C VAL A 119 -1.43 -7.51 -13.53
N LYS A 120 -1.24 -8.32 -14.57
CA LYS A 120 -1.77 -8.07 -15.91
C LYS A 120 -2.69 -9.21 -16.30
N ARG A 121 -3.95 -8.92 -16.58
CA ARG A 121 -4.90 -9.91 -17.11
C ARG A 121 -5.05 -9.72 -18.61
N GLN A 122 -4.75 -10.76 -19.36
CA GLN A 122 -4.93 -10.81 -20.81
C GLN A 122 -5.84 -11.99 -21.11
N HIS A 123 -7.13 -11.71 -21.31
CA HIS A 123 -8.16 -12.75 -21.41
C HIS A 123 -8.10 -13.67 -20.17
N ASN A 124 -8.08 -15.00 -20.36
CA ASN A 124 -8.00 -15.99 -19.28
C ASN A 124 -6.58 -16.13 -18.68
N LEU A 125 -5.57 -15.44 -19.21
CA LEU A 125 -4.20 -15.58 -18.75
C LEU A 125 -3.83 -14.44 -17.78
N ILE A 126 -3.34 -14.81 -16.60
CA ILE A 126 -2.86 -13.86 -15.59
C ILE A 126 -1.33 -13.85 -15.62
N ARG A 127 -0.74 -12.69 -15.92
CA ARG A 127 0.71 -12.45 -15.85
C ARG A 127 1.01 -11.65 -14.59
N ILE A 128 1.78 -12.24 -13.71
CA ILE A 128 2.26 -11.60 -12.48
C ILE A 128 3.70 -11.17 -12.74
N ALA A 129 3.95 -9.88 -12.75
CA ALA A 129 5.28 -9.33 -12.94
C ALA A 129 5.82 -8.74 -11.62
N ALA A 130 7.06 -9.07 -11.28
CA ALA A 130 7.71 -8.58 -10.07
C ALA A 130 9.22 -8.40 -10.25
N ILE A 131 9.78 -7.43 -9.50
CA ILE A 131 11.23 -7.23 -9.40
C ILE A 131 11.72 -7.86 -8.10
N ILE A 132 12.71 -8.75 -8.22
CA ILE A 132 13.31 -9.48 -7.11
C ILE A 132 14.77 -9.11 -6.91
N ASN A 133 15.26 -9.24 -5.68
CA ASN A 133 16.68 -9.14 -5.38
C ASN A 133 17.44 -10.45 -5.71
N PRO A 134 18.72 -10.38 -6.09
CA PRO A 134 19.53 -11.55 -6.45
C PRO A 134 20.00 -12.39 -5.24
N ARG A 135 19.54 -12.09 -4.01
CA ARG A 135 20.06 -12.70 -2.78
C ARG A 135 19.72 -14.18 -2.64
N MET A 136 18.66 -14.64 -3.29
CA MET A 136 18.20 -16.02 -3.22
C MET A 136 18.92 -16.94 -4.21
N ARG A 137 19.08 -18.21 -3.83
CA ARG A 137 19.63 -19.23 -4.72
C ARG A 137 18.71 -19.46 -5.91
N THR A 138 19.28 -19.50 -7.11
CA THR A 138 18.56 -19.67 -8.38
C THR A 138 17.65 -20.91 -8.40
N GLN A 139 18.08 -22.03 -7.80
CA GLN A 139 17.28 -23.25 -7.71
C GLN A 139 15.97 -23.04 -6.93
N PHE A 140 16.04 -22.29 -5.82
CA PHE A 140 14.88 -21.98 -5.00
C PHE A 140 13.93 -21.01 -5.72
N VAL A 141 14.48 -20.07 -6.50
CA VAL A 141 13.69 -19.17 -7.35
C VAL A 141 12.89 -19.97 -8.38
N TYR A 142 13.51 -20.89 -9.11
CA TYR A 142 12.80 -21.72 -10.10
C TYR A 142 11.77 -22.64 -9.44
N PHE A 143 12.07 -23.19 -8.26
CA PHE A 143 11.09 -23.95 -7.48
C PHE A 143 9.87 -23.10 -7.09
N LEU A 144 10.10 -21.89 -6.56
CA LEU A 144 9.03 -20.98 -6.18
C LEU A 144 8.19 -20.53 -7.37
N ILE A 145 8.81 -20.26 -8.53
CA ILE A 145 8.07 -19.94 -9.76
C ILE A 145 7.06 -21.05 -10.06
N GLY A 146 7.51 -22.31 -10.17
CA GLY A 146 6.62 -23.44 -10.44
C GLY A 146 5.56 -23.64 -9.36
N TYR A 147 5.94 -23.52 -8.08
CA TYR A 147 5.00 -23.58 -6.95
C TYR A 147 3.89 -22.53 -7.07
N THR A 148 4.25 -21.28 -7.36
CA THR A 148 3.28 -20.19 -7.47
C THR A 148 2.38 -20.31 -8.70
N GLU A 149 2.93 -20.71 -9.85
CA GLU A 149 2.16 -20.89 -11.08
C GLU A 149 1.13 -22.01 -10.94
N GLU A 150 1.54 -23.17 -10.42
CA GLU A 150 0.64 -24.32 -10.24
C GLU A 150 -0.43 -24.03 -9.19
N LEU A 151 -0.05 -23.55 -8.01
CA LEU A 151 -1.00 -23.31 -6.92
C LEU A 151 -2.06 -22.28 -7.30
N LEU A 152 -1.64 -21.14 -7.89
CA LEU A 152 -2.57 -20.10 -8.32
C LEU A 152 -3.44 -20.57 -9.49
N SER A 153 -2.89 -21.38 -10.40
CA SER A 153 -3.68 -21.94 -11.51
C SER A 153 -4.77 -22.88 -11.00
N PHE A 154 -4.47 -23.72 -10.01
CA PHE A 154 -5.48 -24.60 -9.39
C PHE A 154 -6.54 -23.82 -8.60
N TRP A 155 -6.18 -22.72 -7.95
CA TRP A 155 -7.10 -21.92 -7.15
C TRP A 155 -8.02 -21.04 -8.01
N LEU A 156 -7.45 -20.29 -8.95
CA LEU A 156 -8.19 -19.35 -9.82
C LEU A 156 -8.85 -20.04 -11.03
N LYS A 157 -8.52 -21.30 -11.31
CA LYS A 157 -8.98 -22.05 -12.50
C LYS A 157 -8.58 -21.40 -13.83
N CYS A 158 -7.49 -20.65 -13.83
CA CYS A 158 -6.96 -19.97 -15.00
C CYS A 158 -5.44 -20.18 -15.11
N PRO A 159 -4.85 -20.20 -16.31
CA PRO A 159 -3.39 -20.28 -16.45
C PRO A 159 -2.72 -19.01 -15.90
N VAL A 160 -1.77 -19.20 -14.99
CA VAL A 160 -0.96 -18.13 -14.40
C VAL A 160 0.48 -18.23 -14.90
N ARG A 161 1.09 -17.09 -15.23
CA ARG A 161 2.52 -16.98 -15.54
C ARG A 161 3.20 -15.94 -14.68
N VAL A 162 4.35 -16.29 -14.11
CA VAL A 162 5.13 -15.42 -13.24
C VAL A 162 6.37 -14.92 -14.00
N GLU A 163 6.51 -13.61 -14.09
CA GLU A 163 7.59 -12.92 -14.77
C GLU A 163 8.44 -12.17 -13.75
N LEU A 164 9.65 -12.66 -13.54
CA LEU A 164 10.58 -12.09 -12.58
C LEU A 164 11.68 -11.35 -13.31
N GLN A 165 11.96 -10.14 -12.83
CA GLN A 165 13.14 -9.39 -13.21
C GLN A 165 14.06 -9.29 -11.99
N VAL A 166 15.33 -9.58 -12.18
CA VAL A 166 16.34 -9.42 -11.12
C VAL A 166 16.88 -8.00 -11.19
N ALA A 167 16.89 -7.29 -10.06
CA ALA A 167 17.54 -6.00 -9.93
C ALA A 167 18.19 -5.89 -8.55
N GLU A 168 19.29 -5.15 -8.47
CA GLU A 168 19.86 -4.81 -7.17
C GLU A 168 19.03 -3.72 -6.49
N LYS A 169 19.10 -3.67 -5.17
CA LYS A 169 18.29 -2.72 -4.39
C LYS A 169 18.59 -1.28 -4.78
N GLU A 170 19.85 -0.97 -5.06
CA GLU A 170 20.32 0.38 -5.43
C GLU A 170 19.68 0.86 -6.74
N ASP A 171 19.51 -0.04 -7.71
CA ASP A 171 18.92 0.28 -9.02
C ASP A 171 17.42 0.61 -8.94
N VAL A 172 16.72 0.10 -7.93
CA VAL A 172 15.28 0.33 -7.76
C VAL A 172 15.00 1.64 -7.00
N VAL A 173 16.01 2.21 -6.33
CA VAL A 173 15.85 3.46 -5.58
C VAL A 173 15.77 4.64 -6.56
N TYR A 174 14.69 5.41 -6.44
CA TYR A 174 14.48 6.61 -7.26
C TYR A 174 14.90 7.89 -6.53
N LYS A 175 14.53 8.04 -5.25
CA LYS A 175 14.89 9.21 -4.45
C LYS A 175 14.97 8.90 -2.96
N TYR A 176 15.70 9.74 -2.24
CA TYR A 176 15.78 9.72 -0.78
C TYR A 176 14.95 10.85 -0.18
N ILE A 177 14.15 10.53 0.85
CA ILE A 177 13.28 11.49 1.55
C ILE A 177 13.51 11.52 3.05
#